data_AF-A0A9W4SGR8-F1
#
_entry.id   AF-A0A9W4SGR8-F1
#
_cell.length_a   1.000
_cell.length_b   1.000
_cell.length_c   1.000
_cell.angle_alpha   90.00
_cell.angle_beta   90.00
_cell.angle_gamma   90.00
#
_symmetry.space_group_name_H-M   'P 1'
#
loop_
_entity.id
_entity.type
_entity.pdbx_description
1 polymer ?
#
loop_
_entity_poly.entity_id
_entity_poly.type
_entity_poly.pdbx_seq_one_letter_code
_entity_poly.pdbx_strand_id
1 'polypeptide(L)'
;MESFENYETENYPEDPHIKYQKRSNGGTFYYEVIEVGFYPNEFKTTRGDKRMRPYPIPTNYKIKTTYGRSVKQIITCSINYDENHNPIFKIDWMKKDENFQVISKKSATEATTLYLRKLLGEDTNTKKSGVIVFGLQLSCLKKFRENEKEG
;
A
#
# COMPACT_ATOMS: atom_id res chain seq x y z
N MET A 1 -11.49 -26.45 12.14
CA MET A 1 -11.64 -24.98 12.21
C MET A 1 -10.71 -24.41 11.15
N GLU A 2 -11.21 -24.23 9.93
CA GLU A 2 -10.41 -23.84 8.77
C GLU A 2 -10.03 -22.35 8.86
N SER A 3 -8.76 -22.04 8.64
CA SER A 3 -8.21 -20.68 8.71
C SER A 3 -8.65 -19.86 7.49
N PHE A 4 -9.38 -18.78 7.76
CA PHE A 4 -9.99 -17.88 6.78
C PHE A 4 -9.02 -16.81 6.23
N GLU A 5 -7.89 -17.21 5.64
CA GLU A 5 -6.84 -16.25 5.25
C GLU A 5 -7.07 -15.63 3.85
N ASN A 6 -6.67 -14.35 3.70
CA ASN A 6 -6.57 -13.69 2.40
C ASN A 6 -5.49 -14.37 1.56
N TYR A 7 -5.60 -14.35 0.23
CA TYR A 7 -4.65 -15.04 -0.65
C TYR A 7 -3.76 -14.05 -1.40
N GLU A 8 -2.45 -14.33 -1.35
CA GLU A 8 -1.38 -13.66 -2.08
C GLU A 8 -0.83 -14.66 -3.09
N THR A 9 -0.73 -14.27 -4.36
CA THR A 9 -0.09 -15.05 -5.43
C THR A 9 1.09 -14.23 -5.92
N GLU A 10 2.28 -14.78 -5.76
CA GLU A 10 3.54 -14.08 -5.97
C GLU A 10 4.68 -15.08 -6.26
N ASN A 11 5.76 -14.57 -6.83
CA ASN A 11 7.04 -15.26 -7.00
C ASN A 11 8.17 -14.23 -6.82
N TYR A 12 8.09 -13.43 -5.77
CA TYR A 12 9.01 -12.31 -5.52
C TYR A 12 10.28 -12.82 -4.80
N PRO A 13 11.50 -12.40 -5.20
CA PRO A 13 11.82 -11.26 -6.06
C PRO A 13 11.93 -11.55 -7.57
N GLU A 14 11.80 -12.80 -8.03
CA GLU A 14 11.95 -13.16 -9.44
C GLU A 14 10.90 -12.50 -10.35
N ASP A 15 9.69 -12.28 -9.82
CA ASP A 15 8.62 -11.50 -10.45
C ASP A 15 8.16 -10.35 -9.54
N PRO A 16 8.23 -9.08 -9.99
CA PRO A 16 7.76 -7.94 -9.20
C PRO A 16 6.23 -7.86 -9.09
N HIS A 17 5.48 -8.71 -9.79
CA HIS A 17 4.02 -8.67 -9.79
C HIS A 17 3.42 -9.53 -8.67
N ILE A 18 2.49 -8.94 -7.92
CA ILE A 18 1.82 -9.60 -6.82
C ILE A 18 0.31 -9.44 -6.99
N LYS A 19 -0.42 -10.55 -6.94
CA LYS A 19 -1.88 -10.55 -6.90
C LYS A 19 -2.34 -10.78 -5.47
N TYR A 20 -3.22 -9.89 -4.99
CA TYR A 20 -3.85 -10.01 -3.68
C TYR A 20 -5.36 -10.06 -3.81
N GLN A 21 -5.98 -11.10 -3.26
CA GLN A 21 -7.43 -11.28 -3.31
C GLN A 21 -8.03 -11.27 -1.90
N LYS A 22 -8.91 -10.31 -1.66
CA LYS A 22 -9.68 -10.23 -0.42
C LYS A 22 -10.88 -11.17 -0.51
N ARG A 23 -10.96 -12.18 0.37
CA ARG A 23 -11.99 -13.24 0.29
C ARG A 23 -13.44 -12.74 0.42
N SER A 24 -13.70 -11.68 1.19
CA SER A 24 -15.07 -11.16 1.45
C SER A 24 -15.57 -10.14 0.42
N ASN A 25 -15.69 -10.53 -0.86
CA ASN A 25 -16.14 -9.65 -1.96
C ASN A 25 -15.35 -8.33 -2.09
N GLY A 26 -14.17 -8.26 -1.48
CA GLY A 26 -13.40 -7.02 -1.28
C GLY A 26 -12.61 -6.55 -2.50
N GLY A 27 -12.70 -7.28 -3.61
CA GLY A 27 -11.98 -7.01 -4.85
C GLY A 27 -10.60 -7.64 -4.88
N THR A 28 -10.01 -7.59 -6.07
CA THR A 28 -8.64 -8.02 -6.34
C THR A 28 -7.77 -6.78 -6.53
N PHE A 29 -6.59 -6.82 -5.92
CA PHE A 29 -5.55 -5.83 -6.07
C PHE A 29 -4.38 -6.50 -6.79
N TYR A 30 -3.79 -5.78 -7.73
CA TYR A 30 -2.57 -6.17 -8.41
C TYR A 30 -1.53 -5.14 -8.06
N TYR A 31 -0.34 -5.60 -7.74
CA TYR A 31 0.79 -4.77 -7.44
C TYR A 31 1.94 -5.06 -8.38
N GLU A 32 2.72 -4.04 -8.68
CA GLU A 32 4.03 -4.15 -9.33
C GLU A 32 5.01 -3.39 -8.43
N VAL A 33 5.96 -4.14 -7.85
CA VAL A 33 6.98 -3.61 -6.96
C VAL A 33 8.00 -2.85 -7.79
N ILE A 34 8.12 -1.54 -7.53
CA ILE A 34 9.12 -0.68 -8.20
C ILE A 34 10.33 -0.54 -7.30
N GLU A 35 10.11 -0.22 -6.02
CA GLU A 35 11.13 -0.17 -4.99
C GLU A 35 10.58 -0.82 -3.72
N VAL A 36 11.18 -1.93 -3.28
CA VAL A 36 10.73 -2.63 -2.07
C VAL A 36 11.05 -1.83 -0.79
N GLY A 37 12.06 -0.97 -0.82
CA GLY A 37 12.48 -0.19 0.34
C GLY A 37 12.95 -1.04 1.51
N PHE A 38 13.25 -0.40 2.64
CA PHE A 38 13.74 -1.07 3.85
C PHE A 38 13.12 -0.48 5.11
N TYR A 39 13.22 -1.20 6.23
CA TYR A 39 12.78 -0.68 7.53
C TYR A 39 13.93 0.10 8.18
N PRO A 40 13.81 1.44 8.35
CA PRO A 40 14.83 2.22 9.06
C PRO A 40 14.94 1.77 10.53
N ASN A 41 16.04 2.11 11.21
CA ASN A 41 16.29 1.68 12.60
C ASN A 41 15.11 2.00 13.54
N GLU A 42 14.50 3.19 13.38
CA GLU A 42 13.31 3.62 14.13
C GLU A 42 12.05 3.64 13.26
N PHE A 43 11.72 2.50 12.64
CA PHE A 43 10.52 2.41 11.81
C PHE A 43 9.23 2.57 12.64
N LYS A 44 8.20 3.11 11.97
CA LYS A 44 6.85 3.25 12.53
C LYS A 44 6.01 2.07 12.04
N THR A 45 4.88 1.83 12.70
CA THR A 45 3.92 0.82 12.27
C THR A 45 2.56 1.44 11.96
N THR A 46 1.77 0.78 11.12
CA THR A 46 0.40 1.22 10.82
C THR A 46 -0.45 1.19 12.07
N ARG A 47 -1.28 2.21 12.32
CA ARG A 47 -2.25 2.18 13.43
C ARG A 47 -3.33 1.11 13.17
N GLY A 48 -3.53 0.20 14.11
CA GLY A 48 -4.55 -0.86 14.05
C GLY A 48 -5.27 -1.03 15.39
N ASP A 49 -6.41 -1.72 15.37
CA ASP A 49 -7.06 -2.22 16.58
C ASP A 49 -6.07 -3.13 17.34
N LYS A 50 -6.08 -3.13 18.68
CA LYS A 50 -5.23 -4.01 19.52
C LYS A 50 -5.28 -5.48 19.11
N ARG A 51 -6.32 -5.90 18.40
CA ARG A 51 -6.51 -7.27 17.87
C ARG A 51 -5.81 -7.56 16.54
N MET A 52 -5.39 -6.55 15.77
CA MET A 52 -4.63 -6.72 14.53
C MET A 52 -3.16 -6.36 14.74
N ARG A 53 -2.25 -7.23 14.30
CA ARG A 53 -0.82 -6.90 14.30
C ARG A 53 -0.56 -5.74 13.33
N PRO A 54 0.01 -4.63 13.81
CA PRO A 54 0.32 -3.49 12.95
C PRO A 54 1.45 -3.85 11.99
N TYR A 55 1.42 -3.29 10.78
CA TYR A 55 2.43 -3.53 9.75
C TYR A 55 3.58 -2.53 9.86
N PRO A 56 4.85 -2.95 9.80
CA PRO A 56 5.99 -2.05 9.75
C PRO A 56 5.99 -1.24 8.45
N ILE A 57 6.33 0.04 8.55
CA ILE A 57 6.30 0.98 7.43
C ILE A 57 7.73 1.13 6.87
N PRO A 58 7.98 0.79 5.60
CA PRO A 58 9.28 0.97 4.97
C PRO A 58 9.52 2.43 4.54
N THR A 59 10.79 2.79 4.37
CA THR A 59 11.23 3.99 3.64
C THR A 59 11.78 3.61 2.27
N ASN A 60 11.92 4.57 1.35
CA ASN A 60 12.36 4.37 -0.04
C ASN A 60 11.53 3.29 -0.72
N TYR A 61 10.21 3.34 -0.49
CA TYR A 61 9.26 2.36 -0.95
C TYR A 61 8.41 2.93 -2.06
N LYS A 62 8.21 2.15 -3.12
CA LYS A 62 7.38 2.51 -4.26
C LYS A 62 6.72 1.28 -4.87
N ILE A 63 5.40 1.34 -5.03
CA ILE A 63 4.62 0.26 -5.62
C ILE A 63 3.55 0.84 -6.54
N LYS A 64 3.32 0.20 -7.68
CA LYS A 64 2.16 0.50 -8.51
C LYS A 64 1.03 -0.40 -8.10
N THR A 65 -0.15 0.16 -7.82
CA THR A 65 -1.33 -0.55 -7.38
C THR A 65 -2.43 -0.40 -8.42
N THR A 66 -2.95 -1.53 -8.91
CA THR A 66 -4.10 -1.60 -9.81
C THR A 66 -5.29 -2.28 -9.11
N TYR A 67 -6.45 -1.64 -9.13
CA TYR A 67 -7.67 -2.20 -8.55
C TYR A 67 -8.94 -1.69 -9.26
N GLY A 68 -10.08 -2.26 -8.90
CA GLY A 68 -11.39 -1.94 -9.51
C GLY A 68 -11.88 -3.08 -10.40
N ARG A 69 -13.21 -3.24 -10.47
CA ARG A 69 -13.84 -4.29 -11.28
C ARG A 69 -14.03 -3.81 -12.72
N SER A 70 -14.96 -2.87 -12.92
CA SER A 70 -15.35 -2.38 -14.25
C SER A 70 -14.40 -1.31 -14.79
N VAL A 71 -13.99 -0.35 -13.96
CA VAL A 71 -13.02 0.69 -14.31
C VAL A 71 -11.78 0.50 -13.46
N LYS A 72 -10.66 0.16 -14.10
CA LYS A 72 -9.38 -0.01 -13.42
C LYS A 72 -8.83 1.35 -13.00
N GLN A 73 -8.46 1.44 -11.73
CA GLN A 73 -7.67 2.53 -11.18
C GLN A 73 -6.23 2.04 -11.09
N ILE A 74 -5.31 2.81 -11.66
CA ILE A 74 -3.87 2.55 -11.63
C ILE A 74 -3.23 3.74 -10.95
N ILE A 75 -2.57 3.49 -9.83
CA ILE A 75 -1.92 4.51 -9.01
C ILE A 75 -0.52 4.06 -8.63
N THR A 76 0.37 5.00 -8.36
CA THR A 76 1.67 4.73 -7.75
C THR A 76 1.64 5.23 -6.32
N CYS A 77 1.93 4.35 -5.38
CA CYS A 77 2.06 4.66 -3.96
C CYS A 77 3.53 4.69 -3.59
N SER A 78 3.97 5.71 -2.85
CA SER A 78 5.33 5.76 -2.33
C SER A 78 5.38 6.22 -0.88
N ILE A 79 6.41 5.76 -0.16
CA ILE A 79 6.64 6.09 1.24
C ILE A 79 8.12 6.44 1.43
N ASN A 80 8.34 7.61 2.01
CA ASN A 80 9.63 8.09 2.49
C ASN A 80 9.49 8.60 3.92
N TYR A 81 10.60 8.79 4.62
CA TYR A 81 10.61 9.39 5.95
C TYR A 81 11.11 10.84 5.88
N ASP A 82 10.54 11.71 6.70
CA ASP A 82 11.05 13.07 6.88
C ASP A 82 12.22 13.12 7.88
N GLU A 83 12.81 14.32 8.03
CA GLU A 83 13.89 14.60 8.96
C GLU A 83 13.57 14.26 10.43
N ASN A 84 12.28 14.21 10.79
CA ASN A 84 11.79 13.88 12.12
C ASN A 84 11.40 12.39 12.24
N HIS A 85 11.84 11.55 11.31
CA HIS A 85 11.53 10.12 11.23
C HIS A 85 10.02 9.81 11.16
N ASN A 86 9.22 10.71 10.57
CA ASN A 86 7.81 10.46 10.30
C ASN A 86 7.59 10.01 8.85
N PRO A 87 6.77 8.96 8.61
CA PRO A 87 6.45 8.53 7.27
C PRO A 87 5.60 9.57 6.51
N ILE A 88 6.01 9.86 5.28
CA ILE A 88 5.28 10.62 4.28
C ILE A 88 4.69 9.63 3.28
N PHE A 89 3.37 9.60 3.18
CA PHE A 89 2.61 8.77 2.26
C PHE A 89 2.19 9.58 1.04
N LYS A 90 2.58 9.14 -0.16
CA LYS A 90 2.23 9.79 -1.43
C LYS A 90 1.46 8.83 -2.33
N ILE A 91 0.47 9.37 -3.04
CA ILE A 91 -0.23 8.68 -4.14
C ILE A 91 -0.18 9.56 -5.37
N ASP A 92 0.35 9.03 -6.45
CA ASP A 92 0.40 9.62 -7.79
C ASP A 92 -0.53 8.85 -8.74
N TRP A 93 -1.25 9.55 -9.61
CA TRP A 93 -2.07 8.94 -10.65
C TRP A 93 -2.27 9.87 -11.84
N MET A 94 -2.65 9.31 -12.98
CA MET A 94 -2.93 10.04 -14.20
C MET A 94 -4.43 9.97 -14.52
N LYS A 95 -5.02 11.09 -14.94
CA LYS A 95 -6.43 11.15 -15.38
C LYS A 95 -6.54 12.17 -16.50
N LYS A 96 -7.04 11.76 -17.68
CA LYS A 96 -7.15 12.61 -18.87
C LYS A 96 -5.83 13.31 -19.22
N ASP A 97 -4.74 12.53 -19.23
CA ASP A 97 -3.37 12.99 -19.53
C ASP A 97 -2.79 14.05 -18.57
N GLU A 98 -3.47 14.32 -17.46
CA GLU A 98 -2.96 15.16 -16.38
C GLU A 98 -2.46 14.31 -15.21
N ASN A 99 -1.33 14.73 -14.63
CA ASN A 99 -0.74 14.11 -13.45
C ASN A 99 -1.31 14.72 -12.17
N PHE A 100 -1.76 13.86 -11.27
CA PHE A 100 -2.28 14.24 -9.97
C PHE A 100 -1.50 13.56 -8.86
N GLN A 101 -1.38 14.28 -7.75
CA GLN A 101 -0.81 13.74 -6.52
C GLN A 101 -1.60 14.18 -5.28
N VAL A 102 -1.48 13.37 -4.24
CA VAL A 102 -1.81 13.72 -2.85
C VAL A 102 -0.70 13.24 -1.93
N ILE A 103 -0.49 13.96 -0.83
CA ILE A 103 0.51 13.65 0.18
C ILE A 103 -0.19 13.70 1.55
N SER A 104 0.09 12.72 2.41
CA SER A 104 -0.27 12.75 3.84
C SER A 104 0.94 12.44 4.69
N LYS A 105 1.16 13.26 5.73
CA LYS A 105 2.14 12.99 6.80
C LYS A 105 1.54 12.26 8.00
N LYS A 106 0.25 11.88 7.93
CA LYS A 106 -0.49 11.30 9.06
C LYS A 106 -0.65 9.79 8.94
N SER A 107 -1.08 9.30 7.78
CA SER A 107 -1.27 7.87 7.53
C SER A 107 -1.56 7.55 6.06
N ALA A 108 -1.28 6.30 5.67
CA ALA A 108 -1.68 5.74 4.37
C ALA A 108 -3.20 5.85 4.11
N THR A 109 -4.04 5.69 5.15
CA THR A 109 -5.51 5.77 5.01
C THR A 109 -5.96 7.21 4.73
N GLU A 110 -5.32 8.21 5.33
CA GLU A 110 -5.62 9.60 5.02
C GLU A 110 -5.18 9.95 3.60
N ALA A 111 -3.97 9.55 3.16
CA ALA A 111 -3.56 9.71 1.76
C ALA A 111 -4.57 9.07 0.79
N THR A 112 -5.03 7.86 1.11
CA THR A 112 -6.05 7.15 0.32
C THR A 112 -7.38 7.90 0.28
N THR A 113 -7.77 8.52 1.39
CA THR A 113 -9.02 9.31 1.48
C THR A 113 -8.93 10.57 0.64
N LEU A 114 -7.82 11.31 0.74
CA LEU A 114 -7.55 12.49 -0.08
C LEU A 114 -7.56 12.15 -1.57
N TYR A 115 -6.91 11.04 -1.94
CA TYR A 115 -6.92 10.54 -3.31
C TYR A 115 -8.36 10.24 -3.79
N LEU A 116 -9.17 9.52 -3.00
CA LEU A 116 -10.54 9.16 -3.39
C LEU A 116 -11.43 10.40 -3.54
N ARG A 117 -11.30 11.38 -2.64
CA ARG A 117 -12.00 12.67 -2.74
C ARG A 117 -11.62 13.42 -4.01
N LYS A 118 -10.33 13.48 -4.34
CA LYS A 118 -9.86 14.13 -5.56
C LYS A 118 -10.27 13.37 -6.83
N LEU A 119 -10.38 12.04 -6.76
CA LEU A 119 -10.78 11.21 -7.89
C LEU A 119 -12.30 11.28 -8.17
N LEU A 120 -13.11 11.19 -7.12
CA LEU A 120 -14.57 10.96 -7.17
C LEU A 120 -15.42 12.16 -6.73
N GLY A 121 -14.82 13.19 -6.12
CA GLY A 121 -15.49 14.34 -5.51
C GLY A 121 -15.38 14.35 -3.98
N GLU A 122 -15.37 15.54 -3.38
CA GLU A 122 -15.18 15.76 -1.93
C GLU A 122 -16.25 15.06 -1.06
N ASP A 123 -17.49 15.00 -1.53
CA ASP A 123 -18.63 14.39 -0.83
C ASP A 123 -18.66 12.85 -0.96
N THR A 124 -17.61 12.23 -1.51
CA THR A 124 -17.57 10.78 -1.66
C THR A 124 -17.56 10.06 -0.31
N ASN A 125 -18.47 9.10 -0.16
CA ASN A 125 -18.49 8.17 0.98
C ASN A 125 -17.62 6.92 0.74
N THR A 126 -16.90 6.86 -0.38
CA THR A 126 -16.05 5.72 -0.73
C THR A 126 -14.86 5.63 0.22
N LYS A 127 -14.67 4.46 0.83
CA LYS A 127 -13.54 4.19 1.73
C LYS A 127 -12.72 3.02 1.22
N LYS A 128 -11.41 3.13 1.34
CA LYS A 128 -10.46 2.05 1.08
C LYS A 128 -9.40 2.02 2.18
N SER A 129 -8.92 0.82 2.49
CA SER A 129 -7.85 0.65 3.45
C SER A 129 -6.54 1.16 2.85
N GLY A 130 -5.90 2.12 3.53
CA GLY A 130 -4.59 2.61 3.12
C GLY A 130 -3.53 1.51 3.15
N VAL A 131 -3.62 0.58 4.10
CA VAL A 131 -2.74 -0.60 4.17
C VAL A 131 -2.80 -1.38 2.86
N ILE A 132 -4.01 -1.70 2.38
CA ILE A 132 -4.20 -2.45 1.14
C ILE A 132 -3.79 -1.63 -0.08
N VAL A 133 -4.14 -0.35 -0.13
CA VAL A 133 -3.78 0.52 -1.27
C VAL A 133 -2.26 0.63 -1.43
N PHE A 134 -1.54 0.75 -0.31
CA PHE A 134 -0.08 0.79 -0.29
C PHE A 134 0.59 -0.59 -0.25
N GLY A 135 -0.15 -1.71 -0.27
CA GLY A 135 0.46 -3.05 -0.24
C GLY A 135 1.25 -3.37 1.04
N LEU A 136 0.98 -2.70 2.16
CA LEU A 136 1.77 -2.88 3.40
C LEU A 136 1.53 -4.23 4.10
N GLN A 137 0.43 -4.90 3.76
CA GLN A 137 0.11 -6.23 4.27
C GLN A 137 0.82 -7.37 3.52
N LEU A 138 1.49 -7.07 2.39
CA LEU A 138 2.08 -8.09 1.52
C LEU A 138 3.20 -8.82 2.26
N SER A 139 3.00 -10.11 2.46
CA SER A 139 3.85 -10.91 3.34
C SER A 139 5.19 -11.26 2.68
N CYS A 140 5.22 -11.49 1.36
CA CYS A 140 6.45 -11.72 0.62
C CYS A 140 7.43 -10.55 0.76
N LEU A 141 6.93 -9.32 0.64
CA LEU A 141 7.76 -8.11 0.76
C LEU A 141 8.29 -7.91 2.17
N LYS A 142 7.50 -8.28 3.19
CA LYS A 142 7.98 -8.25 4.57
C LYS A 142 9.14 -9.23 4.76
N LYS A 143 8.95 -10.49 4.38
CA LYS A 143 9.96 -11.56 4.51
C LYS A 143 11.26 -11.19 3.76
N PHE A 144 11.13 -10.66 2.54
CA PHE A 144 12.28 -10.23 1.75
C PHE A 144 13.13 -9.19 2.50
N ARG A 145 12.51 -8.14 3.07
CA ARG A 145 13.22 -7.10 3.83
C ARG A 145 13.84 -7.61 5.12
N GLU A 146 13.25 -8.64 5.74
CA GLU A 146 13.78 -9.25 6.96
C GLU A 146 15.01 -10.11 6.65
N ASN A 147 14.98 -10.88 5.56
CA ASN A 147 16.10 -11.73 5.14
C ASN A 147 17.33 -10.91 4.67
N GLU A 148 17.12 -9.78 4.00
CA GLU A 148 18.21 -8.88 3.57
C GLU A 148 18.95 -8.21 4.76
N LYS A 149 18.44 -8.30 5.99
CA LYS A 149 19.14 -7.81 7.19
C LYS A 149 20.08 -8.84 7.81
N GLU A 150 19.95 -10.12 7.43
CA GLU A 150 20.73 -11.23 8.00
C GLU A 150 21.98 -11.58 7.16
N GLY A 151 22.15 -10.96 5.98
CA GLY A 151 23.34 -11.09 5.12
C GLY A 151 24.26 -9.88 5.21
#